data_AF-A0A7S0ZWC1-F1
#
_entry.id   AF-A0A7S0ZWC1-F1
#
_cell.length_a   1.000
_cell.length_b   1.000
_cell.length_c   1.000
_cell.angle_alpha   90.00
_cell.angle_beta   90.00
_cell.angle_gamma   90.00
#
_symmetry.space_group_name_H-M   'P 1'
#
loop_
_entity.id
_entity.type
_entity.pdbx_description
1 polymer ?
#
loop_
_entity_poly.entity_id
_entity_poly.type
_entity_poly.pdbx_seq_one_letter_code
_entity_poly.pdbx_strand_id
1 'polypeptide(L)'
;LLHGLGKLQPLLKNLPLSMRSTEEVVQHVADNTPHVIPSFGQLRDESQLLITRSFKLTKKFLFPQFLQGENTPHNLWELKEMVQTEGDEALKFHLLVIIAVMCAQGGDDQDKLCSSLFLDQERGTQLLLCIQCLRQLVDSPPQTIYWGYIVNHARN
;
A
#
# COMPACT_ATOMS: atom_id res chain seq x y z
N LEU A 1 -0.57 0.61 12.28
CA LEU A 1 -1.01 -0.28 13.39
C LEU A 1 -1.23 -1.71 12.94
N LEU A 2 -2.17 -2.02 12.04
CA LEU A 2 -2.39 -3.39 11.54
C LEU A 2 -1.15 -4.00 10.86
N HIS A 3 -0.46 -3.24 10.00
CA HIS A 3 0.85 -3.65 9.44
C HIS A 3 1.95 -3.86 10.50
N GLY A 4 1.83 -3.29 11.68
CA GLY A 4 2.77 -3.53 12.79
C GLY A 4 2.53 -4.87 13.48
N LEU A 5 1.26 -5.31 13.55
CA LEU A 5 0.89 -6.58 14.18
C LEU A 5 1.42 -7.78 13.40
N GLY A 6 1.38 -7.73 12.06
CA GLY A 6 1.93 -8.80 11.23
C GLY A 6 3.46 -8.92 11.29
N LYS A 7 4.16 -7.97 11.95
CA LYS A 7 5.61 -8.03 12.22
C LYS A 7 5.95 -8.61 13.60
N LEU A 8 4.95 -8.92 14.44
CA LEU A 8 5.17 -9.48 15.77
C LEU A 8 5.65 -10.93 15.66
N GLN A 9 6.91 -11.16 16.02
CA GLN A 9 7.58 -12.47 16.06
C GLN A 9 6.75 -13.59 16.74
N PRO A 10 6.02 -13.35 17.86
CA PRO A 10 5.19 -14.38 18.47
C PRO A 10 4.03 -14.85 17.58
N LEU A 11 3.41 -13.94 16.81
CA LEU A 11 2.32 -14.26 15.89
C LEU A 11 2.85 -15.01 14.65
N LEU A 12 4.01 -14.61 14.13
CA LEU A 12 4.67 -15.27 13.00
C LEU A 12 5.12 -16.71 13.29
N LYS A 13 5.44 -17.03 14.55
CA LYS A 13 5.85 -18.38 14.98
C LYS A 13 4.70 -19.38 15.01
N ASN A 14 3.47 -18.91 15.20
CA ASN A 14 2.27 -19.75 15.26
C ASN A 14 1.64 -20.01 13.88
N LEU A 15 2.19 -19.40 12.82
CA LEU A 15 1.74 -19.57 11.44
C LEU A 15 2.69 -20.45 10.63
N PRO A 16 2.16 -21.30 9.72
CA PRO A 16 2.98 -22.09 8.82
C PRO A 16 3.89 -21.19 7.97
N LEU A 17 5.08 -21.67 7.64
CA LEU A 17 6.13 -20.92 6.92
C LEU A 17 5.65 -20.28 5.60
N SER A 18 4.63 -20.87 4.97
CA SER A 18 4.00 -20.40 3.73
C SER A 18 3.07 -19.18 3.89
N MET A 19 2.73 -18.77 5.13
CA MET A 19 1.76 -17.70 5.43
C MET A 19 2.35 -16.58 6.31
N ARG A 20 3.65 -16.29 6.15
CA ARG A 20 4.37 -15.32 7.00
C ARG A 20 4.46 -13.92 6.41
N SER A 21 3.74 -13.61 5.33
CA SER A 21 3.60 -12.21 4.93
C SER A 21 2.80 -11.44 5.99
N THR A 22 3.15 -10.19 6.24
CA THR A 22 2.51 -9.36 7.26
C THR A 22 0.99 -9.27 7.02
N GLU A 23 0.60 -9.24 5.75
CA GLU A 23 -0.76 -9.21 5.25
C GLU A 23 -1.53 -10.50 5.56
N GLU A 24 -0.94 -11.67 5.29
CA GLU A 24 -1.58 -12.98 5.57
C GLU A 24 -1.71 -13.25 7.06
N VAL A 25 -0.73 -12.81 7.86
CA VAL A 25 -0.78 -12.91 9.32
C VAL A 25 -1.94 -12.09 9.87
N VAL A 26 -2.09 -10.84 9.41
CA VAL A 26 -3.17 -9.96 9.87
C VAL A 26 -4.52 -10.50 9.42
N GLN A 27 -4.64 -10.98 8.18
CA GLN A 27 -5.87 -11.60 7.68
C GLN A 27 -6.23 -12.86 8.49
N HIS A 28 -5.26 -13.75 8.72
CA HIS A 28 -5.49 -14.96 9.50
C HIS A 28 -5.91 -14.67 10.95
N VAL A 29 -5.29 -13.67 11.59
CA VAL A 29 -5.65 -13.26 12.95
C VAL A 29 -7.04 -12.61 12.98
N ALA A 30 -7.39 -11.81 11.96
CA ALA A 30 -8.74 -11.25 11.84
C ALA A 30 -9.81 -12.34 11.70
N ASP A 31 -9.53 -13.38 10.91
CA ASP A 31 -10.50 -14.44 10.61
C ASP A 31 -10.63 -15.48 11.74
N ASN A 32 -9.53 -15.86 12.40
CA ASN A 32 -9.49 -16.96 13.38
C ASN A 32 -9.48 -16.47 14.83
N THR A 33 -9.04 -15.24 15.08
CA THR A 33 -8.75 -14.74 16.42
C THR A 33 -9.17 -13.26 16.57
N PRO A 34 -10.43 -12.90 16.30
CA PRO A 34 -10.88 -11.49 16.20
C PRO A 34 -10.70 -10.70 17.50
N HIS A 35 -10.62 -11.36 18.65
CA HIS A 35 -10.35 -10.74 19.95
C HIS A 35 -8.94 -10.14 20.08
N VAL A 36 -7.98 -10.53 19.22
CA VAL A 36 -6.63 -9.96 19.18
C VAL A 36 -6.61 -8.61 18.47
N ILE A 37 -7.59 -8.35 17.60
CA ILE A 37 -7.72 -7.09 16.86
C ILE A 37 -9.16 -6.58 16.99
N PRO A 38 -9.59 -6.19 18.21
CA PRO A 38 -10.97 -5.80 18.46
C PRO A 38 -11.39 -4.57 17.63
N SER A 39 -10.43 -3.70 17.27
CA SER A 39 -10.66 -2.56 16.40
C SER A 39 -11.02 -2.95 14.96
N PHE A 40 -10.57 -4.11 14.47
CA PHE A 40 -10.96 -4.62 13.15
C PHE A 40 -12.35 -5.24 13.20
N GLY A 41 -12.65 -6.03 14.24
CA GLY A 41 -13.97 -6.66 14.42
C GLY A 41 -15.11 -5.68 14.70
N GLN A 42 -14.81 -4.45 15.12
CA GLN A 42 -15.80 -3.38 15.30
C GLN A 42 -16.08 -2.59 14.00
N LEU A 43 -15.32 -2.82 12.92
CA LEU A 43 -15.57 -2.17 11.64
C LEU A 43 -16.78 -2.79 10.94
N ARG A 44 -17.44 -1.99 10.10
CA ARG A 44 -18.48 -2.48 9.20
C ARG A 44 -17.87 -3.42 8.16
N ASP A 45 -18.65 -4.38 7.69
CA ASP A 45 -18.22 -5.39 6.70
C ASP A 45 -17.58 -4.75 5.45
N GLU A 46 -18.13 -3.63 4.97
CA GLU A 46 -17.56 -2.87 3.84
C GLU A 46 -16.14 -2.38 4.11
N SER A 47 -15.87 -1.90 5.33
CA SER A 47 -14.55 -1.40 5.73
C SER A 47 -13.57 -2.55 5.94
N GLN A 48 -14.03 -3.67 6.49
CA GLN A 48 -13.21 -4.89 6.61
C GLN A 48 -12.82 -5.40 5.22
N LEU A 49 -13.76 -5.42 4.28
CA LEU A 49 -13.54 -5.82 2.89
C LEU A 49 -12.50 -4.90 2.21
N LEU A 50 -12.62 -3.58 2.37
CA LEU A 50 -11.65 -2.61 1.81
C LEU A 50 -10.24 -2.84 2.36
N ILE A 51 -10.10 -3.11 3.66
CA ILE A 51 -8.80 -3.38 4.30
C ILE A 51 -8.22 -4.69 3.75
N THR A 52 -9.01 -5.76 3.68
CA THR A 52 -8.57 -7.05 3.12
C THR A 52 -8.15 -6.92 1.65
N ARG A 53 -8.90 -6.18 0.83
CA ARG A 53 -8.53 -5.91 -0.57
C ARG A 53 -7.23 -5.11 -0.67
N SER A 54 -7.04 -4.10 0.18
CA SER A 54 -5.78 -3.34 0.24
C SER A 54 -4.59 -4.22 0.62
N PHE A 55 -4.75 -5.21 1.51
CA PHE A 55 -3.67 -6.16 1.81
C PHE A 55 -3.31 -7.03 0.60
N LYS A 56 -4.30 -7.51 -0.14
CA LYS A 56 -4.05 -8.24 -1.40
C LYS A 56 -3.31 -7.37 -2.42
N LEU A 57 -3.67 -6.09 -2.53
CA LEU A 57 -3.03 -5.13 -3.41
C LEU A 57 -1.56 -4.91 -3.02
N THR A 58 -1.29 -4.70 -1.73
CA THR A 58 0.07 -4.55 -1.18
C THR A 58 0.96 -5.73 -1.55
N LYS A 59 0.41 -6.96 -1.55
CA LYS A 59 1.15 -8.18 -1.88
C LYS A 59 1.53 -8.27 -3.37
N LYS A 60 0.64 -7.82 -4.27
CA LYS A 60 0.89 -7.90 -5.72
C LYS A 60 1.66 -6.69 -6.26
N PHE A 61 1.46 -5.52 -5.66
CA PHE A 61 2.04 -4.27 -6.15
C PHE A 61 2.67 -3.50 -5.00
N LEU A 62 4.00 -3.49 -4.97
CA LEU A 62 4.76 -2.74 -3.99
C LEU A 62 4.92 -1.30 -4.46
N PHE A 63 4.08 -0.42 -3.91
CA PHE A 63 4.08 0.99 -4.26
C PHE A 63 5.42 1.73 -4.04
N PRO A 64 6.19 1.46 -2.96
CA PRO A 64 7.51 2.06 -2.79
C PRO A 64 8.48 1.70 -3.91
N GLN A 65 8.42 0.46 -4.41
CA GLN A 65 9.21 0.04 -5.58
C GLN A 65 8.79 0.78 -6.85
N PHE A 66 7.51 1.14 -6.97
CA PHE A 66 7.03 1.91 -8.11
C PHE A 66 7.55 3.35 -8.04
N LEU A 67 7.52 3.96 -6.85
CA LEU A 67 8.13 5.28 -6.64
C LEU A 67 9.62 5.27 -7.01
N GLN A 68 10.35 4.21 -6.70
CA GLN A 68 11.77 4.07 -7.02
C GLN A 68 12.05 3.62 -8.47
N GLY A 69 11.02 3.34 -9.27
CA GLY A 69 11.17 2.85 -10.65
C GLY A 69 11.65 1.39 -10.74
N GLU A 70 11.57 0.61 -9.67
CA GLU A 70 11.98 -0.80 -9.61
C GLU A 70 10.88 -1.76 -10.09
N ASN A 71 9.64 -1.29 -10.19
CA ASN A 71 8.55 -2.09 -10.74
C ASN A 71 8.70 -2.30 -12.25
N THR A 72 8.10 -3.37 -12.75
CA THR A 72 8.07 -3.68 -14.19
C THR A 72 6.70 -3.35 -14.80
N PRO A 73 6.59 -3.24 -16.14
CA PRO A 73 5.29 -3.17 -16.81
C PRO A 73 4.35 -4.34 -16.47
N HIS A 74 4.90 -5.50 -16.08
CA HIS A 74 4.10 -6.64 -15.63
C HIS A 74 3.41 -6.35 -14.29
N ASN A 75 4.09 -5.71 -13.33
CA ASN A 75 3.48 -5.35 -12.05
C ASN A 75 2.32 -4.34 -12.23
N LEU A 76 2.45 -3.42 -13.18
CA LEU A 76 1.35 -2.53 -13.56
C LEU A 76 0.20 -3.28 -14.26
N TRP A 77 0.49 -4.33 -15.01
CA TRP A 77 -0.54 -5.18 -15.60
C TRP A 77 -1.31 -5.95 -14.51
N GLU A 78 -0.61 -6.53 -13.54
CA GLU A 78 -1.25 -7.18 -12.38
C GLU A 78 -2.12 -6.21 -11.56
N LEU A 79 -1.64 -4.97 -11.38
CA LEU A 79 -2.42 -3.91 -10.74
C LEU A 79 -3.66 -3.56 -11.56
N LYS A 80 -3.53 -3.46 -12.89
CA LYS A 80 -4.65 -3.19 -13.80
C LYS A 80 -5.71 -4.29 -13.74
N GLU A 81 -5.31 -5.55 -13.80
CA GLU A 81 -6.24 -6.69 -13.65
C GLU A 81 -6.95 -6.68 -12.29
N MET A 82 -6.25 -6.34 -11.21
CA MET A 82 -6.86 -6.25 -9.89
C MET A 82 -7.90 -5.13 -9.81
N VAL A 83 -7.59 -3.95 -10.36
CA VAL A 83 -8.54 -2.83 -10.39
C VAL A 83 -9.77 -3.16 -11.24
N GLN A 84 -9.58 -3.89 -12.35
CA GLN A 84 -10.69 -4.34 -13.20
C GLN A 84 -11.59 -5.38 -12.51
N THR A 85 -11.01 -6.25 -11.68
CA THR A 85 -11.74 -7.35 -11.01
C THR A 85 -12.37 -6.95 -9.68
N GLU A 86 -11.67 -6.16 -8.87
CA GLU A 86 -12.08 -5.80 -7.49
C GLU A 86 -12.60 -4.35 -7.36
N GLY A 87 -12.46 -3.54 -8.41
CA GLY A 87 -12.82 -2.12 -8.41
C GLY A 87 -11.67 -1.18 -8.02
N ASP A 88 -11.82 0.11 -8.28
CA ASP A 88 -10.79 1.12 -8.03
C ASP A 88 -10.74 1.62 -6.58
N GLU A 89 -11.76 1.32 -5.77
CA GLU A 89 -11.86 1.74 -4.37
C GLU A 89 -10.72 1.20 -3.51
N ALA A 90 -10.32 -0.05 -3.73
CA ALA A 90 -9.21 -0.66 -3.02
C ALA A 90 -7.89 0.05 -3.33
N LEU A 91 -7.68 0.46 -4.58
CA LEU A 91 -6.50 1.24 -4.97
C LEU A 91 -6.52 2.63 -4.33
N LYS A 92 -7.66 3.34 -4.36
CA LYS A 92 -7.81 4.67 -3.72
C LYS A 92 -7.54 4.59 -2.22
N PHE A 93 -8.12 3.59 -1.55
CA PHE A 93 -7.89 3.37 -0.13
C PHE A 93 -6.42 3.03 0.16
N HIS A 94 -5.80 2.18 -0.66
CA HIS A 94 -4.39 1.83 -0.51
C HIS A 94 -3.46 3.05 -0.66
N LEU A 95 -3.71 3.90 -1.66
CA LEU A 95 -2.99 5.17 -1.84
C LEU A 95 -3.12 6.07 -0.61
N LEU A 96 -4.32 6.19 -0.05
CA LEU A 96 -4.54 6.96 1.18
C LEU A 96 -3.73 6.39 2.36
N VAL A 97 -3.68 5.06 2.50
CA VAL A 97 -2.88 4.40 3.55
C VAL A 97 -1.40 4.69 3.37
N ILE A 98 -0.87 4.63 2.14
CA ILE A 98 0.54 4.94 1.86
C ILE A 98 0.85 6.40 2.24
N ILE A 99 0.00 7.34 1.83
CA ILE A 99 0.17 8.76 2.15
C ILE A 99 0.15 8.95 3.67
N ALA A 100 -0.80 8.35 4.37
CA ALA A 100 -0.89 8.42 5.82
C ALA A 100 0.37 7.85 6.51
N VAL A 101 0.92 6.74 5.99
CA VAL A 101 2.17 6.15 6.49
C VAL A 101 3.37 7.06 6.23
N MET A 102 3.48 7.64 5.04
CA MET A 102 4.55 8.60 4.70
C MET A 102 4.47 9.86 5.55
N CYS A 103 3.25 10.38 5.79
CA CYS A 103 3.03 11.52 6.70
C CYS A 103 3.42 11.20 8.14
N ALA A 104 3.16 9.97 8.60
CA ALA A 104 3.48 9.52 9.95
C ALA A 104 4.96 9.15 10.16
N GLN A 105 5.73 8.96 9.08
CA GLN A 105 7.18 8.75 9.17
C GLN A 105 7.88 10.10 9.38
N GLY A 106 8.81 10.14 10.35
CA GLY A 106 9.63 11.32 10.62
C GLY A 106 9.22 12.16 11.85
N GLY A 107 8.76 11.53 12.93
CA GLY A 107 8.43 12.22 14.19
C GLY A 107 9.16 11.67 15.42
N ASP A 108 10.44 11.34 15.29
CA ASP A 108 11.24 10.82 16.43
C ASP A 108 11.97 11.92 17.22
N ASP A 109 12.04 13.14 16.69
CA ASP A 109 12.53 14.31 17.42
C ASP A 109 11.37 15.02 18.12
N GLN A 110 11.27 14.80 19.44
CA GLN A 110 10.24 15.38 20.31
C GLN A 110 10.24 16.93 20.34
N ASP A 111 11.26 17.58 19.78
CA ASP A 111 11.47 19.03 19.85
C ASP A 111 11.06 19.84 18.60
N LYS A 112 10.61 19.19 17.51
CA LYS A 112 10.15 19.90 16.30
C LYS A 112 8.75 19.47 15.89
N LEU A 113 7.77 20.23 16.35
CA LEU A 113 6.37 20.20 15.95
C LEU A 113 6.13 20.70 14.51
N CYS A 114 7.08 20.51 13.60
CA CYS A 114 7.09 21.13 12.27
C CYS A 114 7.16 20.06 11.18
N SER A 115 5.99 19.73 10.63
CA SER A 115 5.77 18.99 9.38
C SER A 115 6.25 17.52 9.37
N SER A 116 5.60 16.70 8.56
CA SER A 116 6.12 15.37 8.21
C SER A 116 7.53 15.54 7.62
N LEU A 117 8.56 15.15 8.37
CA LEU A 117 9.96 15.19 7.91
C LEU A 117 10.18 14.23 6.71
N PHE A 118 9.26 13.30 6.48
CA PHE A 118 9.38 12.30 5.44
C PHE A 118 8.63 12.64 4.15
N LEU A 119 7.50 13.36 4.20
CA LEU A 119 6.80 13.87 3.01
C LEU A 119 7.19 15.32 2.75
N ASP A 120 8.40 15.52 2.26
CA ASP A 120 8.86 16.81 1.76
C ASP A 120 8.29 17.13 0.37
N GLN A 121 8.59 18.32 -0.14
CA GLN A 121 8.10 18.79 -1.44
C GLN A 121 8.58 17.91 -2.61
N GLU A 122 9.77 17.33 -2.52
CA GLU A 122 10.34 16.47 -3.55
C GLU A 122 9.57 15.13 -3.63
N ARG A 123 9.42 14.46 -2.48
CA ARG A 123 8.68 13.19 -2.38
C ARG A 123 7.19 13.36 -2.62
N GLY A 124 6.62 14.49 -2.21
CA GLY A 124 5.26 14.86 -2.55
C GLY A 124 5.04 15.01 -4.05
N THR A 125 6.01 15.61 -4.76
CA THR A 125 5.95 15.76 -6.23
C THR A 125 6.06 14.40 -6.92
N GLN A 126 6.97 13.53 -6.50
CA GLN A 126 7.10 12.16 -7.02
C GLN A 126 5.84 11.32 -6.80
N LEU A 127 5.24 11.43 -5.61
CA LEU A 127 3.98 10.79 -5.28
C LEU A 127 2.84 11.27 -6.18
N LEU A 128 2.73 12.58 -6.43
CA LEU A 128 1.70 13.13 -7.31
C LEU A 128 1.89 12.69 -8.76
N LEU A 129 3.13 12.63 -9.26
CA LEU A 129 3.45 12.10 -10.59
C LEU A 129 3.03 10.64 -10.72
N CYS A 130 3.35 9.83 -9.70
CA CYS A 130 2.92 8.44 -9.63
C CYS A 130 1.39 8.30 -9.68
N ILE A 131 0.66 9.07 -8.85
CA ILE A 131 -0.81 9.06 -8.84
C ILE A 131 -1.36 9.47 -10.21
N GLN A 132 -0.79 10.49 -10.85
CA GLN A 132 -1.20 10.92 -12.19
C GLN A 132 -0.98 9.83 -13.24
N CYS A 133 0.13 9.09 -13.18
CA CYS A 133 0.38 7.94 -14.04
C CYS A 133 -0.64 6.82 -13.80
N LEU A 134 -0.95 6.52 -12.52
CA LEU A 134 -1.92 5.48 -12.15
C LEU A 134 -3.37 5.87 -12.49
N ARG A 135 -3.70 7.15 -12.63
CA ARG A 135 -5.03 7.56 -13.15
C ARG A 135 -5.27 7.05 -14.56
N GLN A 136 -4.22 6.81 -15.35
CA GLN A 136 -4.31 6.30 -16.71
C GLN A 136 -4.35 4.77 -16.76
N LEU A 137 -4.35 4.08 -15.61
CA LEU A 137 -4.29 2.62 -15.53
C LEU A 137 -5.43 1.91 -16.28
N VAL A 138 -6.62 2.52 -16.29
CA VAL A 138 -7.79 1.95 -16.97
C VAL A 138 -7.64 2.09 -18.50
N ASP A 139 -7.28 3.26 -18.98
CA ASP A 139 -7.35 3.62 -20.40
C ASP A 139 -6.06 3.29 -21.20
N SER A 140 -4.91 3.31 -20.53
CA SER A 140 -3.60 3.15 -21.18
C SER A 140 -3.01 1.75 -20.99
N PRO A 141 -2.17 1.27 -21.92
CA PRO A 141 -1.44 0.02 -21.73
C PRO A 141 -0.35 0.19 -20.66
N PRO A 142 -0.07 -0.84 -19.84
CA PRO A 142 0.91 -0.79 -18.75
C PRO A 142 2.31 -0.31 -19.16
N GLN A 143 2.75 -0.65 -20.37
CA GLN A 143 4.05 -0.21 -20.89
C GLN A 143 4.12 1.31 -21.09
N THR A 144 3.06 1.92 -21.63
CA THR A 144 3.01 3.38 -21.82
C THR A 144 3.00 4.11 -20.49
N ILE A 145 2.29 3.56 -19.49
CA ILE A 145 2.24 4.13 -18.14
C ILE A 145 3.62 4.04 -17.48
N TYR A 146 4.27 2.87 -17.56
CA TYR A 146 5.60 2.65 -17.00
C TYR A 146 6.64 3.61 -17.61
N TRP A 147 6.77 3.61 -18.94
CA TRP A 147 7.75 4.45 -19.61
C TRP A 147 7.43 5.94 -19.44
N GLY A 148 6.14 6.31 -19.42
CA GLY A 148 5.73 7.67 -19.10
C GLY A 148 6.15 8.09 -17.70
N TYR A 149 6.01 7.21 -16.70
CA TYR A 149 6.49 7.44 -15.35
C TYR A 149 8.02 7.59 -15.32
N ILE A 150 8.78 6.64 -15.88
CA ILE A 150 10.25 6.68 -15.87
C ILE A 150 10.81 7.93 -16.56
N VAL A 151 10.22 8.34 -17.69
CA VAL A 151 10.64 9.55 -18.41
C VAL A 151 10.38 10.81 -17.57
N ASN A 152 9.23 10.89 -16.90
CA ASN A 152 8.91 12.02 -16.03
C ASN A 152 9.74 12.00 -14.73
N HIS A 153 10.02 10.82 -14.20
CA HIS A 153 10.87 10.63 -13.03
C HIS A 153 12.32 11.00 -13.31
N ALA A 154 12.87 10.67 -14.49
CA ALA A 154 14.23 11.02 -14.88
C ALA A 154 14.44 12.52 -15.22
N ARG A 155 13.35 13.28 -15.37
CA ARG A 155 13.38 14.72 -15.68
C ARG A 155 13.26 15.62 -14.44
N ASN A 156 12.81 15.06 -13.32
CA ASN A 156 12.80 15.72 -12.01
C ASN A 156 14.07 15.36 -11.25
#